data_AF-A0A3D4PD22-F1
#
_entry.id   AF-A0A3D4PD22-F1
#
_cell.length_a   1.000
_cell.length_b   1.000
_cell.length_c   1.000
_cell.angle_alpha   90.00
_cell.angle_beta   90.00
_cell.angle_gamma   90.00
#
_symmetry.space_group_name_H-M   'P 1'
#
loop_
_entity.id
_entity.type
_entity.pdbx_description
1 polymer ?
#
loop_
_entity_poly.entity_id
_entity_poly.type
_entity_poly.pdbx_seq_one_letter_code
_entity_poly.pdbx_strand_id
1 'polypeptide(L)'
;MSRFIETIKLECLNKFIVFGKRHLDYLTDEFTSYYNTKRSHMERDHLPPIREEPDEVMTISIDQIEVRKYVGGLIKSFERKVA
;
A
#
# COMPACT_ATOMS: atom_id res chain seq x y z
N MET A 1 1.37 -20.06 -1.01
CA MET A 1 2.63 -19.40 -0.59
C MET A 1 3.24 -18.48 -1.67
N SER A 2 2.77 -18.43 -2.94
CA SER A 2 3.45 -17.68 -4.02
C SER A 2 2.91 -16.29 -4.37
N ARG A 3 1.68 -15.94 -3.97
CA ARG A 3 1.00 -14.72 -4.47
C ARG A 3 1.74 -13.43 -4.12
N PHE A 4 2.26 -13.31 -2.90
CA PHE A 4 3.03 -12.11 -2.50
C PHE A 4 4.31 -11.91 -3.34
N ILE A 5 5.07 -12.99 -3.59
CA ILE A 5 6.34 -12.90 -4.34
C ILE A 5 6.10 -12.43 -5.77
N GLU A 6 5.05 -12.94 -6.41
CA GLU A 6 4.66 -12.49 -7.75
C GLU A 6 4.19 -11.04 -7.73
N THR A 7 3.37 -10.68 -6.74
CA THR A 7 2.87 -9.30 -6.55
C THR A 7 4.00 -8.29 -6.38
N ILE A 8 4.96 -8.51 -5.48
CA ILE A 8 6.08 -7.56 -5.29
C ILE A 8 6.97 -7.45 -6.53
N LYS A 9 7.15 -8.54 -7.28
CA LYS A 9 7.90 -8.51 -8.54
C LYS A 9 7.20 -7.64 -9.59
N LEU A 10 5.92 -7.90 -9.86
CA LEU A 10 5.18 -7.25 -10.94
C LEU A 10 4.80 -5.80 -10.62
N GLU A 11 4.44 -5.54 -9.37
CA GLU A 11 3.88 -4.24 -8.97
C GLU A 11 4.91 -3.29 -8.38
N CYS A 12 6.07 -3.76 -7.93
CA CYS A 12 7.13 -2.92 -7.37
C CYS A 12 8.44 -3.08 -8.13
N LEU A 13 9.09 -4.24 -8.03
CA LEU A 13 10.49 -4.38 -8.46
C LEU A 13 10.68 -4.20 -9.97
N ASN A 14 9.72 -4.62 -10.80
CA ASN A 14 9.76 -4.41 -12.26
C ASN A 14 9.57 -2.94 -12.68
N LYS A 15 9.26 -2.03 -11.75
CA LYS A 15 9.06 -0.60 -12.00
C LYS A 15 10.28 0.25 -11.65
N PHE A 16 11.31 -0.35 -11.07
CA PHE A 16 12.52 0.35 -10.64
C PHE A 16 13.78 -0.26 -11.24
N ILE A 17 14.75 0.61 -11.54
CA ILE A 17 16.15 0.20 -11.70
C ILE A 17 16.78 0.25 -10.30
N VAL A 18 17.22 -0.91 -9.82
CA VAL A 18 17.76 -1.05 -8.47
C VAL A 18 19.26 -0.77 -8.47
N PHE A 19 19.65 0.41 -7.97
CA PHE A 19 21.05 0.87 -7.91
C PHE A 19 21.94 0.18 -6.87
N GLY A 20 21.38 -0.66 -6.00
CA GLY A 20 22.15 -1.41 -5.02
C GLY A 20 21.29 -1.95 -3.86
N LYS A 21 21.94 -2.67 -2.94
CA LYS A 21 21.27 -3.36 -1.83
C LYS A 21 20.43 -2.41 -0.97
N ARG A 22 20.96 -1.24 -0.60
CA ARG A 22 20.23 -0.27 0.23
C ARG A 22 18.94 0.22 -0.43
N HIS A 23 18.95 0.39 -1.76
CA HIS A 23 17.74 0.77 -2.50
C HIS A 23 16.74 -0.39 -2.55
N LEU A 24 17.21 -1.63 -2.77
CA LEU A 24 16.35 -2.81 -2.76
C LEU A 24 15.70 -3.04 -1.39
N ASP A 25 16.48 -2.92 -0.32
CA ASP A 25 16.02 -3.08 1.05
C ASP A 25 14.93 -2.03 1.35
N TYR A 26 15.14 -0.77 0.96
CA TYR A 26 14.14 0.29 1.09
C TYR A 26 12.84 -0.03 0.33
N LEU A 27 12.92 -0.40 -0.96
CA LEU A 27 11.74 -0.72 -1.77
C LEU A 27 10.96 -1.91 -1.20
N THR A 28 11.67 -2.93 -0.73
CA THR A 28 11.06 -4.15 -0.20
C THR A 28 10.38 -3.89 1.14
N ASP A 29 11.02 -3.11 2.02
CA ASP A 29 10.47 -2.74 3.32
C ASP A 29 9.21 -1.86 3.16
N GLU A 30 9.31 -0.80 2.35
CA GLU A 30 8.18 0.10 2.10
C GLU A 30 7.01 -0.62 1.42
N PHE A 31 7.28 -1.47 0.41
CA PHE A 31 6.23 -2.25 -0.24
C PHE A 31 5.58 -3.25 0.71
N THR A 32 6.36 -3.92 1.57
CA THR A 32 5.83 -4.91 2.52
C THR A 32 4.97 -4.23 3.58
N SER A 33 5.40 -3.07 4.09
CA SER A 33 4.60 -2.26 5.00
C SER A 33 3.28 -1.84 4.36
N TYR A 34 3.32 -1.29 3.14
CA TYR A 34 2.12 -0.94 2.38
C TYR A 34 1.21 -2.16 2.14
N TYR A 35 1.78 -3.28 1.67
CA TYR A 35 1.03 -4.50 1.37
C TYR A 35 0.29 -5.01 2.61
N ASN A 36 0.94 -4.99 3.76
CA ASN A 36 0.38 -5.53 4.99
C ASN A 36 -0.63 -4.61 5.67
N THR A 37 -0.51 -3.29 5.53
CA THR A 37 -1.25 -2.33 6.36
C THR A 37 -2.20 -1.40 5.60
N LYS A 38 -2.06 -1.29 4.27
CA LYS A 38 -2.82 -0.31 3.47
C LYS A 38 -3.43 -0.87 2.19
N ARG A 39 -2.86 -1.94 1.65
CA ARG A 39 -3.34 -2.53 0.39
C ARG A 39 -4.77 -3.04 0.52
N SER A 40 -5.63 -2.62 -0.38
CA SER A 40 -6.97 -3.18 -0.47
C SER A 40 -6.96 -4.57 -1.13
N HIS A 41 -7.70 -5.50 -0.53
CA HIS A 41 -7.87 -6.85 -1.06
C HIS A 41 -9.36 -7.12 -1.28
N MET A 42 -9.77 -7.33 -2.53
CA MET A 42 -11.18 -7.62 -2.89
C MET A 42 -11.76 -8.80 -2.10
N GLU A 43 -10.97 -9.86 -1.92
CA GLU A 43 -11.34 -11.08 -1.18
C GLU A 43 -11.43 -10.87 0.35
N ARG A 44 -11.11 -9.67 0.85
CA ARG A 44 -11.05 -9.33 2.28
C ARG A 44 -11.81 -8.02 2.57
N ASP A 45 -12.92 -7.78 1.89
CA ASP A 45 -13.75 -6.57 2.08
C ASP A 45 -12.95 -5.26 1.88
N HIS A 46 -12.00 -5.27 0.96
CA HIS A 46 -11.06 -4.18 0.70
C HIS A 46 -10.12 -3.85 1.86
N LEU A 47 -10.01 -4.72 2.87
CA LEU A 47 -9.13 -4.54 4.01
C LEU A 47 -7.74 -5.16 3.79
N PRO A 48 -6.71 -4.57 4.40
CA PRO A 48 -5.36 -5.11 4.36
C PRO A 48 -5.20 -6.44 5.15
N PRO A 49 -4.07 -7.14 4.95
CA PRO A 49 -3.74 -8.36 5.70
C PRO A 49 -3.73 -8.15 7.22
N ILE A 50 -3.05 -7.09 7.70
CA ILE A 50 -3.07 -6.68 9.10
C ILE A 50 -4.27 -5.76 9.29
N ARG A 51 -5.22 -6.21 10.12
CA ARG A 51 -6.54 -5.58 10.26
C ARG A 51 -6.52 -4.48 11.31
N GLU A 52 -6.84 -3.27 10.88
CA GLU A 52 -7.49 -2.25 11.72
C GLU A 52 -8.89 -2.07 11.13
N GLU A 53 -9.94 -2.39 11.89
CA GLU A 53 -11.32 -2.20 11.44
C GLU A 53 -11.63 -0.70 11.41
N PRO A 54 -11.96 -0.12 10.24
CA PRO A 54 -12.28 1.28 10.17
C PRO A 54 -13.68 1.54 10.73
N ASP A 55 -13.86 2.70 11.36
CA ASP A 55 -15.20 3.15 11.76
C ASP A 55 -16.13 3.24 10.52
N GLU A 56 -17.36 2.75 10.70
CA GLU A 56 -18.42 2.88 9.69
C GLU A 56 -18.80 4.35 9.50
N VAL A 57 -18.76 4.83 8.27
CA VAL A 57 -19.15 6.21 7.93
C VAL A 57 -19.97 6.16 6.64
N MET A 58 -21.17 6.75 6.66
CA MET A 58 -22.09 6.72 5.52
C MET A 58 -21.60 7.58 4.34
N THR A 59 -20.98 8.72 4.62
CA THR A 59 -20.47 9.65 3.61
C THR A 59 -19.20 10.34 4.12
N ILE A 60 -18.25 10.57 3.23
CA ILE A 60 -16.99 11.27 3.52
C ILE A 60 -16.93 12.44 2.55
N SER A 61 -16.63 13.64 3.05
CA SER A 61 -16.43 14.79 2.18
C SER A 61 -15.02 14.77 1.57
N ILE A 62 -14.86 15.31 0.36
CA ILE A 62 -13.61 15.20 -0.38
C ILE A 62 -12.45 15.95 0.30
N ASP A 63 -12.76 16.99 1.08
CA ASP A 63 -11.80 17.73 1.91
C ASP A 63 -11.23 16.90 3.08
N GLN A 64 -11.91 15.81 3.44
CA GLN A 64 -11.47 14.85 4.45
C GLN A 64 -10.64 13.71 3.85
N ILE A 65 -10.38 13.71 2.54
CA ILE A 65 -9.56 12.71 1.86
C ILE A 65 -8.18 13.31 1.59
N GLU A 66 -7.14 12.56 1.89
CA GLU A 66 -5.76 12.86 1.49
C GLU A 66 -5.20 11.79 0.56
N VAL A 67 -4.27 12.21 -0.30
CA VAL A 67 -3.55 11.29 -1.19
C VAL A 67 -2.20 10.98 -0.56
N ARG A 68 -2.02 9.75 -0.11
CA ARG A 68 -0.73 9.25 0.35
C ARG A 68 0.01 8.55 -0.77
N LYS A 69 1.34 8.71 -0.77
CA LYS A 69 2.23 8.11 -1.74
C LYS A 69 3.12 7.09 -1.03
N TYR A 70 3.25 5.92 -1.62
CA TYR A 70 4.11 4.83 -1.14
C TYR A 70 5.06 4.39 -2.25
N VAL A 71 6.14 3.73 -1.83
CA VAL A 71 7.14 3.10 -2.69
C VAL A 71 7.74 4.14 -3.64
N GLY A 72 8.31 5.19 -3.07
CA GLY A 72 8.86 6.31 -3.85
C GLY A 72 7.83 7.05 -4.73
N GLY A 73 6.54 6.92 -4.44
CA GLY A 73 5.45 7.53 -5.21
C GLY A 73 4.89 6.68 -6.35
N LEU A 74 5.34 5.43 -6.50
CA LEU A 74 4.77 4.47 -7.43
C LEU A 74 3.30 4.19 -7.13
N ILE A 75 2.94 4.15 -5.84
CA ILE A 75 1.59 3.84 -5.38
C ILE A 75 0.96 5.10 -4.81
N LYS A 76 -0.28 5.40 -5.21
CA LYS A 76 -1.12 6.43 -4.62
C LYS A 76 -2.31 5.79 -3.94
N SER A 77 -2.49 6.09 -2.66
CA SER A 77 -3.61 5.66 -1.84
C SER A 77 -4.47 6.87 -1.47
N PHE A 78 -5.78 6.67 -1.41
CA PHE A 78 -6.73 7.67 -0.93
C PHE A 78 -7.13 7.27 0.49
N GLU A 79 -6.73 8.08 1.46
CA GLU A 79 -6.93 7.80 2.89
C GLU A 79 -7.74 8.92 3.53
N ARG A 80 -8.48 8.60 4.58
CA ARG A 80 -9.15 9.62 5.40
C ARG A 80 -8.08 10.42 6.15
N LYS A 81 -8.21 11.74 6.18
CA LYS A 81 -7.43 12.60 7.07
C LYS A 81 -7.75 12.22 8.50
N VAL A 82 -6.73 11.93 9.28
CA VAL A 82 -6.84 11.80 10.73
C VAL A 82 -6.84 13.21 11.29
N ALA A 83 -7.90 13.57 12.04
CA ALA A 83 -8.06 14.88 12.67
C ALA A 83 -7.10 15.06 13.86
#